data_AF-A0A8J2RZD4-F1
#
_entry.id   AF-A0A8J2RZD4-F1
#
_cell.length_a   1.000
_cell.length_b   1.000
_cell.length_c   1.000
_cell.angle_alpha   90.00
_cell.angle_beta   90.00
_cell.angle_gamma   90.00
#
_symmetry.space_group_name_H-M   'P 1'
#
loop_
_entity.id
_entity.type
_entity.pdbx_description
1 polymer ?
#
loop_
_entity_poly.entity_id
_entity_poly.type
_entity_poly.pdbx_seq_one_letter_code
_entity_poly.pdbx_strand_id
1 'polypeptide(L)'
;METISLIPATASVFSNKLSKVGPTGSVRALSQLSLRTASARLSTFQRWEQSQNSPTPQALSSAGFIYRGVADHTQCFTCLVVLSQWHLEHDPEFEHRRHSPSCDFVLNRERESRNYGTQPNSSPSSDINLLAEISPVADVTNKDASHSTEASLCKICYSLDMSILFRPCGHLLTCRSCADQLSNCPICRCPIFEKIRAFVSFE
;
A
#
# COMPACT_ATOMS: atom_id res chain seq x y z
N MET A 1 -18.73 -11.95 24.76
CA MET A 1 -18.22 -11.08 23.68
C MET A 1 -17.25 -11.96 22.90
N GLU A 2 -17.64 -12.41 21.73
CA GLU A 2 -16.78 -13.28 20.91
C GLU A 2 -15.62 -12.43 20.36
N THR A 3 -14.39 -12.94 20.52
CA THR A 3 -13.17 -12.21 20.19
C THR A 3 -12.71 -12.57 18.79
N ILE A 4 -12.38 -11.56 17.99
CA ILE A 4 -11.73 -11.78 16.70
C ILE A 4 -10.42 -12.55 16.90
N SER A 5 -10.16 -13.51 16.01
CA SER A 5 -8.99 -14.38 16.09
C SER A 5 -7.90 -13.93 15.13
N LEU A 6 -6.72 -13.65 15.67
CA LEU A 6 -5.50 -13.43 14.90
C LEU A 6 -4.96 -14.78 14.42
N ILE A 7 -4.76 -14.92 13.12
CA ILE A 7 -4.15 -16.13 12.58
C ILE A 7 -2.64 -15.90 12.48
N PRO A 8 -1.82 -16.67 13.24
CA PRO A 8 -0.37 -16.59 13.12
C PRO A 8 0.04 -16.86 11.68
N ALA A 9 0.99 -16.08 11.18
CA ALA A 9 1.60 -16.33 9.88
C ALA A 9 2.33 -17.68 9.91
N THR A 10 1.64 -18.78 9.64
CA THR A 10 2.30 -20.05 9.35
C THR A 10 3.00 -19.89 8.01
N ALA A 11 4.24 -20.39 7.91
CA ALA A 11 5.16 -20.21 6.78
C ALA A 11 4.65 -20.73 5.40
N SER A 12 3.37 -21.07 5.28
CA SER A 12 2.75 -21.72 4.11
C SER A 12 1.74 -20.85 3.34
N VAL A 13 1.60 -19.55 3.63
CA VAL A 13 0.72 -18.66 2.84
C VAL A 13 1.50 -17.54 2.15
N PHE A 14 2.56 -17.91 1.42
CA PHE A 14 3.12 -17.06 0.36
C PHE A 14 2.36 -17.17 -0.97
N SER A 15 1.28 -17.95 -1.00
CA SER A 15 0.41 -18.03 -2.17
C SER A 15 -0.70 -17.00 -2.05
N ASN A 16 -0.51 -15.85 -2.69
CA ASN A 16 -1.61 -15.05 -3.27
C ASN A 16 -2.34 -15.90 -4.34
N LYS A 17 -2.92 -17.04 -3.95
CA LYS A 17 -3.86 -17.79 -4.79
C LYS A 17 -5.27 -17.29 -4.50
N LEU A 18 -5.50 -16.04 -4.88
CA LEU A 18 -6.84 -15.59 -5.15
C LEU A 18 -7.19 -16.10 -6.56
N SER A 19 -7.79 -17.28 -6.61
CA SER A 19 -8.22 -17.90 -7.85
C SER A 19 -9.40 -17.13 -8.44
N LYS A 20 -9.13 -16.17 -9.34
CA LYS A 20 -10.06 -15.82 -10.41
C LYS A 20 -9.73 -16.70 -11.61
N VAL A 21 -10.54 -17.73 -11.82
CA VAL A 21 -10.57 -18.44 -13.11
C VAL A 21 -11.24 -17.49 -14.10
N GLY A 22 -10.44 -16.77 -14.88
CA GLY A 22 -10.94 -16.18 -16.12
C GLY A 22 -11.23 -17.29 -17.15
N PRO A 23 -12.03 -17.01 -18.19
CA PRO A 23 -12.45 -18.00 -19.19
C PRO A 23 -11.29 -18.64 -19.99
N THR A 24 -10.05 -18.17 -19.81
CA THR A 24 -8.85 -18.66 -20.51
C THR A 24 -7.82 -19.37 -19.60
N GLY A 25 -8.13 -19.63 -18.32
CA GLY A 25 -7.27 -20.44 -17.45
C GLY A 25 -5.92 -19.83 -17.05
N SER A 26 -5.65 -18.55 -17.35
CA SER A 26 -4.39 -17.89 -16.94
C SER A 26 -4.47 -17.36 -15.51
N VAL A 27 -3.73 -17.97 -14.59
CA VAL A 27 -3.61 -17.54 -13.19
C VAL A 27 -2.64 -16.35 -13.10
N ARG A 28 -3.17 -15.13 -13.02
CA ARG A 28 -2.36 -13.94 -12.68
C ARG A 28 -2.42 -13.69 -11.18
N ALA A 29 -1.30 -13.89 -10.49
CA ALA A 29 -1.13 -13.48 -9.09
C ALA A 29 -1.36 -11.97 -8.99
N LEU A 30 -2.40 -11.54 -8.28
CA LEU A 30 -2.63 -10.13 -8.01
C LEU A 30 -1.48 -9.62 -7.14
N SER A 31 -0.67 -8.71 -7.68
CA SER A 31 0.39 -8.05 -6.92
C SER A 31 -0.25 -7.12 -5.89
N GLN A 32 0.40 -6.89 -4.73
CA GLN A 32 -0.10 -5.94 -3.73
C GLN A 32 -0.33 -4.53 -4.32
N LEU A 33 0.39 -4.19 -5.40
CA LEU A 33 0.18 -2.95 -6.15
C LEU A 33 -1.21 -2.87 -6.80
N SER A 34 -1.77 -4.00 -7.25
CA SER A 34 -3.12 -4.08 -7.83
C SER A 34 -4.25 -3.98 -6.80
N LEU A 35 -3.94 -4.11 -5.51
CA LEU A 35 -4.91 -4.09 -4.39
C LEU A 35 -4.93 -2.76 -3.62
N ARG A 36 -4.28 -1.72 -4.16
CA ARG A 36 -4.24 -0.38 -3.55
C ARG A 36 -5.62 0.24 -3.40
N THR A 37 -6.53 0.01 -4.35
CA THR A 37 -7.89 0.57 -4.29
C THR A 37 -8.84 -0.35 -3.52
N ALA A 38 -9.80 0.25 -2.78
CA ALA A 38 -10.83 -0.51 -2.08
C ALA A 38 -11.69 -1.35 -3.06
N SER A 39 -11.95 -0.84 -4.27
CA SER A 39 -12.68 -1.57 -5.31
C SER A 39 -11.95 -2.85 -5.77
N ALA A 40 -10.62 -2.78 -5.96
CA ALA A 40 -9.85 -3.97 -6.32
C ALA A 40 -9.89 -5.03 -5.20
N ARG A 41 -9.84 -4.59 -3.94
CA ARG A 41 -10.01 -5.47 -2.76
C ARG A 41 -11.43 -6.05 -2.67
N LEU A 42 -12.46 -5.25 -2.93
CA LEU A 42 -13.85 -5.71 -2.94
C LEU A 42 -14.06 -6.83 -3.96
N SER A 43 -13.36 -6.75 -5.10
CA SER A 43 -13.41 -7.79 -6.14
C SER A 43 -12.96 -9.18 -5.67
N THR A 44 -12.33 -9.28 -4.48
CA THR A 44 -11.91 -10.55 -3.85
C THR A 44 -13.04 -11.26 -3.10
N PHE A 45 -14.12 -10.56 -2.75
CA PHE A 45 -15.21 -11.05 -1.91
C PHE A 45 -16.34 -11.75 -2.68
N GLN A 46 -16.10 -12.19 -3.93
CA GLN A 46 -17.12 -12.83 -4.79
C GLN A 46 -17.77 -14.08 -4.18
N ARG A 47 -17.14 -14.73 -3.19
CA ARG A 47 -17.62 -15.95 -2.52
C ARG A 47 -17.86 -15.75 -1.01
N TRP A 48 -17.96 -14.50 -0.55
CA TRP A 48 -18.12 -14.13 0.86
C TRP A 48 -19.52 -14.46 1.43
N GLU A 49 -20.45 -14.90 0.59
CA GLU A 49 -21.86 -15.14 0.95
C GLU A 49 -22.09 -16.25 2.00
N GLN A 50 -21.03 -16.94 2.44
CA GLN A 50 -21.08 -17.97 3.47
C GLN A 50 -20.94 -17.41 4.90
N SER A 51 -20.62 -16.13 5.08
CA SER A 51 -20.41 -15.51 6.39
C SER A 51 -21.61 -14.61 6.80
N GLN A 52 -22.74 -15.24 7.09
CA GLN A 52 -23.99 -14.55 7.49
C GLN A 52 -23.84 -13.64 8.73
N ASN A 53 -22.79 -13.84 9.53
CA ASN A 53 -22.56 -13.12 10.77
C ASN A 53 -21.33 -12.21 10.73
N SER A 54 -20.90 -11.72 9.55
CA SER A 54 -19.67 -10.91 9.43
C SER A 54 -19.90 -9.55 8.78
N PRO A 55 -19.01 -8.56 8.99
CA PRO A 55 -19.12 -7.25 8.37
C PRO A 55 -19.20 -7.31 6.84
N THR A 56 -19.75 -6.26 6.24
CA THR A 56 -19.92 -6.22 4.79
C THR A 56 -18.57 -6.28 4.06
N PRO A 57 -18.51 -6.93 2.88
CA PRO A 57 -17.33 -6.87 2.00
C PRO A 57 -16.81 -5.45 1.76
N GLN A 58 -17.72 -4.47 1.65
CA GLN A 58 -17.40 -3.07 1.45
C GLN A 58 -16.68 -2.47 2.66
N ALA A 59 -17.15 -2.74 3.89
CA ALA A 59 -16.50 -2.30 5.11
C ALA A 59 -15.10 -2.93 5.26
N LEU A 60 -15.00 -4.26 5.09
CA LEU A 60 -13.73 -4.99 5.14
C LEU A 60 -12.73 -4.46 4.10
N SER A 61 -13.18 -4.28 2.86
CA SER A 61 -12.35 -3.75 1.78
C SER A 61 -11.92 -2.32 2.06
N SER A 62 -12.79 -1.47 2.60
CA SER A 62 -12.46 -0.09 2.94
C SER A 62 -11.42 0.00 4.07
N ALA A 63 -11.48 -0.92 5.04
CA ALA A 63 -10.50 -1.07 6.10
C ALA A 63 -9.16 -1.70 5.67
N GLY A 64 -9.00 -2.04 4.39
CA GLY A 64 -7.74 -2.55 3.84
C GLY A 64 -7.68 -4.07 3.70
N PHE A 65 -8.79 -4.79 3.89
CA PHE A 65 -8.79 -6.24 3.80
C PHE A 65 -9.13 -6.78 2.41
N ILE A 66 -8.56 -7.94 2.07
CA ILE A 66 -9.01 -8.83 1.01
C ILE A 66 -9.57 -10.12 1.60
N TYR A 67 -10.42 -10.82 0.86
CA TYR A 67 -10.88 -12.15 1.21
C TYR A 67 -9.89 -13.22 0.73
N ARG A 68 -9.48 -14.15 1.61
CA ARG A 68 -8.54 -15.22 1.25
C ARG A 68 -9.18 -16.41 0.52
N GLY A 69 -10.51 -16.45 0.40
CA GLY A 69 -11.21 -17.54 -0.30
C GLY A 69 -11.53 -18.78 0.58
N VAL A 70 -11.28 -18.70 1.89
CA VAL A 70 -11.53 -19.79 2.84
C VAL A 70 -12.17 -19.25 4.11
N ALA A 71 -13.28 -19.84 4.55
CA ALA A 71 -14.08 -19.41 5.70
C ALA A 71 -14.35 -17.89 5.65
N ASP A 72 -14.12 -17.18 6.76
CA ASP A 72 -14.21 -15.72 6.89
C ASP A 72 -12.83 -15.05 6.96
N HIS A 73 -11.78 -15.74 6.50
CA HIS A 73 -10.41 -15.22 6.61
C HIS A 73 -10.19 -13.99 5.74
N THR A 74 -9.84 -12.89 6.39
CA THR A 74 -9.47 -11.64 5.72
C THR A 74 -8.00 -11.31 5.94
N GLN A 75 -7.35 -10.67 4.97
CA GLN A 75 -5.95 -10.28 5.05
C GLN A 75 -5.75 -8.82 4.67
N CYS A 76 -4.99 -8.06 5.46
CA CYS A 76 -4.59 -6.72 5.05
C CYS A 76 -3.63 -6.77 3.86
N PHE A 77 -3.88 -5.98 2.81
CA PHE A 77 -2.99 -5.91 1.64
C PHE A 77 -1.60 -5.28 1.95
N THR A 78 -1.50 -4.52 3.04
CA THR A 78 -0.28 -3.80 3.42
C THR A 78 0.54 -4.55 4.46
N CYS A 79 -0.01 -4.75 5.68
CA CYS A 79 0.73 -5.42 6.76
C CYS A 79 0.58 -6.95 6.78
N LEU A 80 -0.26 -7.50 5.90
CA LEU A 80 -0.50 -8.94 5.78
C LEU A 80 -1.13 -9.62 7.00
N VAL A 81 -1.57 -8.85 8.02
CA VAL A 81 -2.31 -9.40 9.17
C VAL A 81 -3.53 -10.17 8.67
N VAL A 82 -3.76 -11.35 9.24
CA VAL A 82 -4.91 -12.20 8.91
C VAL A 82 -5.84 -12.28 10.10
N LEU A 83 -7.10 -11.91 9.89
CA LEU A 83 -8.16 -11.91 10.90
C LEU A 83 -9.29 -12.87 10.50
N SER A 84 -9.96 -13.42 11.51
CA SER A 84 -11.01 -14.42 11.39
C SER A 84 -11.94 -14.40 12.60
N GLN A 85 -13.04 -15.14 12.53
CA GLN A 85 -14.14 -15.11 13.50
C GLN A 85 -14.73 -13.70 13.59
N TRP A 86 -15.10 -13.18 12.42
CA TRP A 86 -15.75 -11.89 12.26
C TRP A 86 -17.20 -11.94 12.69
N HIS A 87 -17.59 -11.02 13.57
CA HIS A 87 -18.97 -10.78 13.98
C HIS A 87 -19.51 -9.48 13.36
N LEU A 88 -20.84 -9.38 13.19
CA LEU A 88 -21.50 -8.19 12.61
C LEU A 88 -21.21 -6.92 13.40
N GLU A 89 -21.00 -7.01 14.71
CA GLU A 89 -20.66 -5.88 15.57
C GLU A 89 -19.20 -5.41 15.46
N HIS A 90 -18.31 -6.20 14.87
CA HIS A 90 -16.90 -5.84 14.77
C HIS A 90 -16.70 -4.76 13.71
N ASP A 91 -16.07 -3.66 14.10
CA ASP A 91 -15.60 -2.63 13.16
C ASP A 91 -14.25 -3.08 12.54
N PRO A 92 -14.20 -3.32 11.22
CA PRO A 92 -12.96 -3.72 10.57
C PRO A 92 -11.80 -2.74 10.74
N GLU A 93 -12.07 -1.43 10.79
CA GLU A 93 -11.01 -0.43 10.94
C GLU A 93 -10.40 -0.47 12.33
N PHE A 94 -11.26 -0.53 13.35
CA PHE A 94 -10.84 -0.73 14.74
C PHE A 94 -10.02 -2.01 14.92
N GLU A 95 -10.53 -3.16 14.44
CA GLU A 95 -9.84 -4.43 14.62
C GLU A 95 -8.52 -4.49 13.86
N HIS A 96 -8.42 -3.85 12.69
CA HIS A 96 -7.15 -3.70 11.98
C HIS A 96 -6.12 -2.92 12.81
N ARG A 97 -6.51 -1.76 13.37
CA ARG A 97 -5.63 -0.95 14.22
C ARG A 97 -5.22 -1.72 15.48
N ARG A 98 -6.15 -2.41 16.12
CA ARG A 98 -5.91 -3.18 17.34
C ARG A 98 -4.88 -4.29 17.12
N HIS A 99 -5.00 -5.03 16.02
CA HIS A 99 -4.15 -6.19 15.74
C HIS A 99 -2.88 -5.87 14.95
N SER A 100 -2.80 -4.72 14.30
CA SER A 100 -1.62 -4.27 13.56
C SER A 100 -1.45 -2.74 13.62
N PRO A 101 -1.17 -2.16 14.80
CA PRO A 101 -1.13 -0.70 15.00
C PRO A 101 -0.02 0.01 14.20
N SER A 102 1.03 -0.72 13.79
CA SER A 102 2.13 -0.21 12.97
C SER A 102 1.92 -0.40 11.47
N CYS A 103 0.72 -0.76 11.01
CA CYS A 103 0.42 -0.91 9.59
C CYS A 103 0.42 0.46 8.89
N ASP A 104 1.19 0.62 7.80
CA ASP A 104 1.22 1.87 7.02
C ASP A 104 -0.17 2.32 6.54
N PHE A 105 -1.05 1.38 6.21
CA PHE A 105 -2.43 1.71 5.83
C PHE A 105 -3.21 2.36 6.98
N VAL A 106 -3.07 1.81 8.20
CA VAL A 106 -3.72 2.34 9.41
C VAL A 106 -3.14 3.72 9.76
N LEU A 107 -1.80 3.83 9.74
CA LEU A 107 -1.09 5.07 10.07
C LEU A 107 -1.43 6.21 9.10
N ASN A 108 -1.54 5.92 7.80
CA ASN A 108 -1.88 6.93 6.80
C ASN A 108 -3.32 7.44 6.98
N ARG A 109 -4.28 6.56 7.23
CA ARG A 109 -5.67 6.96 7.50
C ARG A 109 -5.83 7.81 8.75
N GLU A 110 -5.09 7.51 9.82
CA GLU A 110 -5.10 8.35 11.02
C GLU A 110 -4.60 9.77 10.74
N ARG A 111 -3.54 9.91 9.93
CA ARG A 111 -3.01 11.23 9.54
C ARG A 111 -4.03 12.01 8.72
N GLU A 112 -4.70 11.37 7.76
CA GLU A 112 -5.77 11.98 6.97
C GLU A 112 -6.93 12.46 7.86
N SER A 113 -7.34 11.64 8.84
CA SER A 113 -8.42 12.00 9.77
C SER A 113 -8.07 13.18 10.67
N ARG A 114 -6.80 13.32 11.08
CA ARG A 114 -6.32 14.48 11.87
C ARG A 114 -6.27 15.75 11.01
N ASN A 115 -5.91 15.62 9.73
CA ASN A 115 -5.84 16.75 8.81
C ASN A 115 -7.23 17.33 8.46
N TYR A 116 -8.30 16.54 8.56
CA TYR A 116 -9.68 17.03 8.38
C TYR A 116 -10.24 17.74 9.64
N GLY A 117 -9.55 17.66 10.78
CA GLY A 117 -9.98 18.21 12.07
C GLY A 117 -9.57 19.67 12.35
N THR A 118 -8.96 20.38 11.41
CA THR A 118 -8.65 21.82 11.54
C THR A 118 -9.38 22.63 10.47
N GLN A 119 -10.65 22.92 10.72
CA GLN A 119 -11.37 24.01 10.06
C GLN A 119 -11.43 25.19 11.05
N PRO A 120 -10.87 26.37 10.73
CA PRO A 120 -11.24 27.59 11.45
C PRO A 120 -12.68 27.96 11.05
N ASN A 121 -13.54 28.05 12.05
CA ASN A 121 -14.85 28.67 11.96
C ASN A 121 -14.69 30.15 11.56
N SER A 122 -15.21 30.55 10.40
CA SER A 122 -15.80 31.88 10.19
C SER A 122 -16.52 31.98 8.84
N SER A 123 -17.78 32.42 8.91
CA SER A 123 -18.68 32.83 7.83
C SER A 123 -18.05 33.85 6.84
N PRO A 124 -18.66 34.08 5.66
CA PRO A 124 -18.05 34.86 4.59
C PRO A 124 -18.28 36.36 4.78
N SER A 125 -17.22 37.15 4.73
CA SER A 125 -17.30 38.58 4.50
C SER A 125 -16.14 39.02 3.62
N SER A 126 -16.52 39.67 2.53
CA SER A 126 -15.71 40.39 1.56
C SER A 126 -14.67 41.28 2.20
N ASP A 127 -13.46 41.33 1.64
CA ASP A 127 -12.97 42.52 0.93
C ASP A 127 -11.54 42.33 0.43
N ILE A 128 -11.34 42.79 -0.81
CA ILE A 128 -10.07 42.89 -1.54
C ILE A 128 -9.20 43.96 -0.87
N ASN A 129 -7.91 43.70 -0.65
CA ASN A 129 -6.92 44.77 -0.80
C ASN A 129 -5.50 44.31 -1.15
N LEU A 130 -4.82 45.20 -1.85
CA LEU A 130 -3.82 44.99 -2.88
C LEU A 130 -2.52 45.73 -2.52
N LEU A 131 -1.38 45.05 -2.79
CA LEU A 131 0.00 45.53 -3.07
C LEU A 131 1.03 45.87 -1.96
N ALA A 132 2.26 45.48 -2.36
CA ALA A 132 3.61 45.99 -2.05
C ALA A 132 4.40 45.11 -1.04
N GLU A 133 5.63 44.64 -1.29
CA GLU A 133 6.75 45.19 -2.05
C GLU A 133 7.68 44.11 -2.67
N ILE A 134 8.58 44.58 -3.53
CA ILE A 134 9.36 43.90 -4.57
C ILE A 134 10.64 43.22 -4.01
N SER A 135 10.99 42.12 -4.67
CA SER A 135 12.22 41.28 -4.56
C SER A 135 13.55 42.05 -4.64
N PRO A 136 14.69 41.37 -4.35
CA PRO A 136 15.68 41.32 -5.43
C PRO A 136 16.22 39.92 -5.72
N VAL A 137 16.36 39.72 -7.03
CA VAL A 137 16.89 38.58 -7.74
C VAL A 137 18.39 38.35 -7.48
N ALA A 138 18.81 37.09 -7.47
CA ALA A 138 20.14 36.69 -7.90
C ALA A 138 19.99 35.48 -8.82
N ASP A 139 20.27 35.73 -10.09
CA ASP A 139 20.22 34.83 -11.24
C ASP A 139 21.62 34.23 -11.45
N VAL A 140 21.73 32.90 -11.59
CA VAL A 140 22.87 32.28 -12.29
C VAL A 140 22.42 30.97 -12.99
N THR A 141 21.92 31.14 -14.21
CA THR A 141 22.20 30.38 -15.45
C THR A 141 22.48 28.86 -15.43
N ASN A 142 21.56 28.12 -16.09
CA ASN A 142 21.72 27.03 -17.08
C ASN A 142 22.81 25.95 -16.93
N LYS A 143 22.39 24.69 -16.76
CA LYS A 143 22.73 23.57 -17.66
C LYS A 143 21.86 22.33 -17.41
N ASP A 144 21.55 21.63 -18.50
CA ASP A 144 20.73 20.43 -18.59
C ASP A 144 21.13 19.25 -17.69
N ALA A 145 20.14 18.36 -17.50
CA ALA A 145 20.18 16.97 -17.01
C ALA A 145 19.72 16.71 -15.56
N SER A 146 18.51 16.14 -15.45
CA SER A 146 18.06 15.22 -14.39
C SER A 146 18.31 15.66 -12.94
N HIS A 147 17.38 16.44 -12.39
CA HIS A 147 17.26 16.64 -10.95
C HIS A 147 16.76 15.34 -10.28
N SER A 148 17.66 14.38 -10.15
CA SER A 148 17.44 13.12 -9.44
C SER A 148 17.49 13.44 -7.95
N THR A 149 16.33 13.52 -7.30
CA THR A 149 16.27 13.80 -5.86
C THR A 149 16.96 12.67 -5.08
N GLU A 150 17.57 12.94 -3.92
CA GLU A 150 18.22 11.90 -3.09
C GLU A 150 17.28 10.71 -2.78
N ALA A 151 15.97 10.97 -2.79
CA ALA A 151 14.92 9.96 -2.68
C ALA A 151 14.93 8.92 -3.81
N SER A 152 15.31 9.28 -5.05
CA SER A 152 15.34 8.40 -6.24
C SER A 152 16.62 7.55 -6.36
N LEU A 153 17.65 7.82 -5.55
CA LEU A 153 18.93 7.13 -5.63
C LEU A 153 18.90 5.73 -4.98
N CYS A 154 19.67 4.81 -5.56
CA CYS A 154 19.92 3.47 -5.05
C CYS A 154 20.41 3.52 -3.62
N LYS A 155 19.73 2.80 -2.73
CA LYS A 155 20.04 2.80 -1.29
C LYS A 155 21.21 1.89 -0.90
N ILE A 156 21.98 1.41 -1.87
CA ILE A 156 23.20 0.62 -1.65
C ILE A 156 24.42 1.44 -2.04
N CYS A 157 24.49 1.94 -3.27
CA CYS A 157 25.62 2.75 -3.71
C CYS A 157 25.42 4.26 -3.58
N TYR A 158 24.18 4.74 -3.46
CA TYR A 158 23.83 6.17 -3.46
C TYR A 158 24.36 6.95 -4.68
N SER A 159 24.72 6.24 -5.76
CA SER A 159 25.38 6.84 -6.93
C SER A 159 24.51 6.85 -8.19
N LEU A 160 23.54 5.94 -8.28
CA LEU A 160 22.71 5.72 -9.46
C LEU A 160 21.24 5.61 -9.05
N ASP A 161 20.33 5.99 -9.93
CA ASP A 161 18.90 5.88 -9.66
C ASP A 161 18.44 4.44 -9.45
N MET A 162 17.44 4.31 -8.56
CA MET A 162 16.67 3.10 -8.38
C MET A 162 15.97 2.75 -9.69
N SER A 163 16.32 1.58 -10.22
CA SER A 163 15.83 1.11 -11.52
C SER A 163 15.46 -0.35 -11.51
N ILE A 164 15.70 -1.10 -10.43
CA ILE A 164 15.42 -2.54 -10.36
C ILE A 164 14.35 -2.85 -9.32
N LEU A 165 13.29 -3.50 -9.79
CA LEU A 165 12.23 -4.10 -9.00
C LEU A 165 12.50 -5.60 -8.84
N PHE A 166 12.51 -6.07 -7.59
CA PHE A 166 12.74 -7.49 -7.29
C PHE A 166 11.44 -8.29 -7.31
N ARG A 167 11.44 -9.45 -7.97
CA ARG A 167 10.33 -10.40 -7.98
C ARG A 167 10.63 -11.57 -7.03
N PRO A 168 9.63 -12.07 -6.26
CA PRO A 168 8.21 -11.71 -6.32
C PRO A 168 7.79 -10.51 -5.45
N CYS A 169 8.68 -9.96 -4.62
CA CYS A 169 8.28 -9.02 -3.55
C CYS A 169 7.91 -7.60 -4.01
N GLY A 170 8.32 -7.16 -5.20
CA GLY A 170 7.98 -5.87 -5.77
C GLY A 170 8.77 -4.66 -5.24
N HIS A 171 9.76 -4.85 -4.38
CA HIS A 171 10.55 -3.74 -3.83
C HIS A 171 11.51 -3.16 -4.88
N LEU A 172 11.48 -1.83 -5.04
CA LEU A 172 12.32 -1.02 -5.92
C LEU A 172 13.26 -0.18 -5.03
N LEU A 173 14.52 -0.58 -4.94
CA LEU A 173 15.49 0.10 -4.05
C LEU A 173 16.92 0.19 -4.60
N THR A 174 17.21 -0.50 -5.71
CA THR A 174 18.57 -0.65 -6.23
C THR A 174 18.69 -0.19 -7.66
N CYS A 175 19.89 0.26 -8.03
CA CYS A 175 20.32 0.35 -9.42
C CYS A 175 20.69 -1.04 -9.96
N ARG A 176 20.91 -1.14 -11.27
CA ARG A 176 21.24 -2.40 -11.94
C ARG A 176 22.48 -3.10 -11.37
N SER A 177 23.58 -2.38 -11.21
CA SER A 177 24.85 -2.96 -10.74
C SER A 177 24.77 -3.50 -9.31
N CYS A 178 24.07 -2.80 -8.42
CA CYS A 178 23.84 -3.28 -7.05
C CYS A 178 22.86 -4.46 -7.00
N ALA A 179 21.87 -4.49 -7.90
CA ALA A 179 20.92 -5.59 -7.96
C ALA A 179 21.59 -6.92 -8.32
N ASP A 180 22.59 -6.93 -9.20
CA ASP A 180 23.22 -8.14 -9.72
C ASP A 180 23.84 -9.01 -8.62
N GLN A 181 24.37 -8.39 -7.55
CA GLN A 181 25.00 -9.08 -6.43
C GLN A 181 24.02 -9.60 -5.37
N LEU A 182 22.72 -9.36 -5.54
CA LEU A 182 21.70 -9.76 -4.56
C LEU A 182 20.99 -11.04 -4.99
N SER A 183 20.95 -12.00 -4.07
CA SER A 183 20.09 -13.20 -4.10
C SER A 183 18.80 -13.03 -3.31
N ASN A 184 18.77 -12.08 -2.37
CA ASN A 184 17.64 -11.81 -1.49
C ASN A 184 17.36 -10.30 -1.46
N CYS A 185 16.09 -9.93 -1.35
CA CYS A 185 15.68 -8.53 -1.27
C CYS A 185 16.13 -7.91 0.07
N PRO A 186 16.84 -6.77 0.09
CA PRO A 186 17.29 -6.14 1.33
C PRO A 186 16.16 -5.65 2.26
N ILE A 187 14.97 -5.38 1.70
CA ILE A 187 13.82 -4.89 2.47
C ILE A 187 13.06 -6.02 3.18
N CYS A 188 12.76 -7.10 2.46
CA CYS A 188 11.87 -8.16 2.95
C CYS A 188 12.54 -9.53 3.06
N ARG A 189 13.82 -9.64 2.68
CA ARG A 189 14.63 -10.87 2.67
C ARG A 189 14.12 -12.00 1.77
N CYS A 190 13.02 -11.80 1.03
CA CYS A 190 12.51 -12.75 0.05
C CYS A 190 13.58 -13.09 -1.00
N PRO A 191 13.70 -14.36 -1.43
CA PRO A 191 14.59 -14.74 -2.53
C PRO A 191 14.17 -14.02 -3.83
N ILE A 192 15.17 -13.53 -4.56
CA ILE A 192 14.98 -12.80 -5.81
C ILE A 192 14.96 -13.83 -6.94
N PHE A 193 13.80 -13.98 -7.58
CA PHE A 193 13.63 -14.87 -8.73
C PHE A 193 13.88 -14.14 -10.05
N GLU A 194 13.55 -12.85 -10.11
CA GLU A 194 13.68 -12.04 -11.31
C GLU A 194 13.93 -10.57 -10.93
N LYS A 195 14.76 -9.90 -11.74
CA LYS A 195 15.17 -8.50 -11.58
C LYS A 195 14.62 -7.72 -12.77
N ILE A 196 13.57 -6.94 -12.55
CA ILE A 196 12.88 -6.19 -13.62
C ILE A 196 13.35 -4.74 -13.62
N ARG A 197 13.75 -4.22 -14.78
CA ARG A 197 14.05 -2.80 -14.92
C ARG A 197 12.76 -1.99 -14.94
N ALA A 198 12.56 -1.12 -13.96
CA ALA A 198 11.46 -0.18 -13.88
C ALA A 198 11.88 1.18 -14.46
N PHE A 199 10.96 1.84 -15.14
CA PHE A 199 11.11 3.23 -15.57
C PHE A 199 10.27 4.08 -14.62
N VAL A 200 10.94 4.87 -13.79
CA VAL A 200 10.31 5.78 -12.83
C VAL A 200 10.42 7.18 -13.40
N SER A 201 9.31 7.69 -13.93
CA SER A 201 9.19 9.09 -14.35
C SER A 201 8.58 9.87 -13.19
N PHE A 202 9.31 10.84 -12.67
CA PHE A 202 8.78 11.81 -11.72
C PHE A 202 8.36 13.04 -12.53
N GLU A 203 7.06 13.39 -12.48
CA GLU A 203 6.56 14.71 -12.91
C GLU A 203 6.81 15.74 -11.81
#